data_AF-A0AAX0B9F5-F1
#
_entry.id   AF-A0AAX0B9F5-F1
#
_cell.length_a   1.000
_cell.length_b   1.000
_cell.length_c   1.000
_cell.angle_alpha   90.00
_cell.angle_beta   90.00
_cell.angle_gamma   90.00
#
_symmetry.space_group_name_H-M   'P 1'
#
loop_
_entity.id
_entity.type
_entity.pdbx_description
1 polymer ?
#
loop_
_entity_poly.entity_id
_entity_poly.type
_entity_poly.pdbx_seq_one_letter_code
_entity_poly.pdbx_strand_id
1 'polypeptide(L)'
;MKLNKKIIASIACAMTLMTAFPAFATTTASGITTKSKTLDINNIDIDKLSKDNNVDPNELRASIEKSLKSHRFSPFSGVKVKNNAKQTSSKKVNNDIKLDDYHGYCSQYNQNSTAYTDTQTASGNSPYIGIVAVHHDSSGTPYIPFGTKIYYSNSVSIQGDDYNSFDVEDTGDPNFVQSDYWTDIYFGQPTYDNEQAALNYGNNLVDYHYWL
;
A
#
# COMPACT_ATOMS: atom_id res chain seq x y z
N MET A 1 43.98 -1.66 -67.90
CA MET A 1 44.46 -0.32 -67.48
C MET A 1 43.37 0.32 -66.62
N LYS A 2 43.75 0.75 -65.40
CA LYS A 2 43.10 1.59 -64.36
C LYS A 2 41.65 2.10 -64.52
N LEU A 3 40.85 1.89 -63.44
CA LEU A 3 39.87 2.77 -62.72
C LEU A 3 38.84 3.56 -63.58
N ASN A 4 37.55 3.73 -63.24
CA ASN A 4 37.02 4.15 -61.93
C ASN A 4 35.46 4.18 -61.89
N LYS A 5 34.91 3.77 -60.74
CA LYS A 5 33.70 4.21 -59.98
C LYS A 5 32.60 5.07 -60.64
N LYS A 6 31.36 4.58 -60.56
CA LYS A 6 30.14 5.31 -60.10
C LYS A 6 29.25 4.33 -59.34
N ILE A 7 29.34 4.27 -58.00
CA ILE A 7 28.38 4.81 -57.04
C ILE A 7 26.95 4.92 -57.60
N ILE A 8 26.12 3.93 -57.27
CA ILE A 8 24.67 4.09 -57.18
C ILE A 8 24.27 3.62 -55.78
N ALA A 9 23.98 4.60 -54.94
CA ALA A 9 23.22 4.42 -53.71
C ALA A 9 21.75 4.31 -54.07
N SER A 10 21.02 3.35 -53.51
CA SER A 10 19.61 3.45 -53.09
C SER A 10 19.09 2.09 -52.63
N ILE A 11 18.71 1.92 -51.36
CA ILE A 11 17.38 2.15 -50.77
C ILE A 11 16.73 0.79 -50.47
N ALA A 12 16.59 0.55 -49.17
CA ALA A 12 15.54 -0.17 -48.45
C ALA A 12 14.85 -1.38 -49.13
N CYS A 13 14.84 -2.51 -48.43
CA CYS A 13 13.56 -3.12 -48.07
C CYS A 13 13.70 -3.96 -46.80
N ALA A 14 12.71 -3.80 -45.93
CA ALA A 14 12.66 -4.23 -44.55
C ALA A 14 12.86 -5.74 -44.35
N MET A 15 13.70 -6.11 -43.39
CA MET A 15 13.59 -7.39 -42.70
C MET A 15 12.38 -7.32 -41.77
N THR A 16 11.21 -7.74 -42.25
CA THR A 16 10.07 -8.03 -41.39
C THR A 16 10.34 -9.37 -40.72
N LEU A 17 10.96 -9.32 -39.53
CA LEU A 17 11.01 -10.47 -38.63
C LEU A 17 9.57 -10.65 -38.09
N MET A 18 8.80 -11.55 -38.70
CA MET A 18 7.53 -11.99 -38.11
C MET A 18 7.83 -12.79 -36.85
N THR A 19 7.94 -12.10 -35.71
CA THR A 19 7.82 -12.74 -34.41
C THR A 19 6.38 -13.22 -34.27
N ALA A 20 6.17 -14.52 -34.36
CA ALA A 20 4.93 -15.17 -33.99
C ALA A 20 4.64 -14.85 -32.51
N PHE A 21 3.81 -13.84 -32.27
CA PHE A 21 3.16 -13.70 -30.98
C PHE A 21 2.16 -14.85 -30.86
N PRO A 22 2.23 -15.70 -29.81
CA PRO A 22 1.09 -16.52 -29.47
C PRO A 22 -0.04 -15.54 -29.13
N ALA A 23 -1.07 -15.50 -29.97
CA ALA A 23 -2.33 -14.90 -29.61
C ALA A 23 -2.87 -15.67 -28.41
N PHE A 24 -2.65 -15.13 -27.20
CA PHE A 24 -3.41 -15.56 -26.04
C PHE A 24 -4.86 -15.18 -26.34
N ALA A 25 -5.64 -16.18 -26.72
CA ALA A 25 -7.08 -16.07 -26.77
C ALA A 25 -7.55 -15.67 -25.37
N THR A 26 -7.91 -14.40 -25.20
CA THR A 26 -8.68 -13.97 -24.04
C THR A 26 -10.06 -14.58 -24.19
N THR A 27 -10.27 -15.75 -23.61
CA THR A 27 -11.62 -16.19 -23.29
C THR A 27 -12.20 -15.18 -22.31
N THR A 28 -13.03 -14.26 -22.80
CA THR A 28 -14.07 -13.61 -22.02
C THR A 28 -14.99 -14.70 -21.49
N ALA A 29 -14.58 -15.30 -20.37
CA ALA A 29 -15.51 -15.96 -19.49
C ALA A 29 -16.27 -14.84 -18.79
N SER A 30 -17.49 -14.58 -19.28
CA SER A 30 -18.56 -14.00 -18.48
C SER A 30 -18.89 -15.03 -17.38
N GLY A 31 -17.99 -15.14 -16.42
CA GLY A 31 -18.00 -16.10 -15.34
C GLY A 31 -18.15 -15.32 -14.05
N ILE A 32 -19.29 -15.53 -13.40
CA ILE A 32 -19.52 -15.24 -11.99
C ILE A 32 -18.20 -15.50 -11.23
N THR A 33 -17.61 -14.45 -10.65
CA THR A 33 -16.51 -14.58 -9.70
C THR A 33 -17.10 -15.24 -8.46
N THR A 34 -17.18 -16.57 -8.47
CA THR A 34 -17.33 -17.34 -7.25
C THR A 34 -16.16 -16.94 -6.36
N LYS A 35 -16.43 -16.61 -5.08
CA LYS A 35 -15.40 -16.29 -4.09
C LYS A 35 -14.33 -17.38 -4.10
N SER A 36 -13.26 -17.11 -4.83
CA SER A 36 -12.09 -17.95 -4.98
C SER A 36 -11.40 -17.98 -3.62
N LYS A 37 -11.61 -19.06 -2.88
CA LYS A 37 -10.92 -19.41 -1.63
C LYS A 37 -10.87 -18.25 -0.62
N THR A 38 -11.94 -17.99 0.13
CA THR A 38 -11.87 -17.05 1.25
C THR A 38 -10.79 -17.50 2.23
N LEU A 39 -10.03 -16.56 2.78
CA LEU A 39 -9.08 -16.86 3.85
C LEU A 39 -9.82 -17.53 5.03
N ASP A 40 -9.35 -18.70 5.45
CA ASP A 40 -9.93 -19.45 6.57
C ASP A 40 -9.09 -19.24 7.82
N ILE A 41 -9.69 -18.60 8.81
CA ILE A 41 -9.04 -18.28 10.08
C ILE A 41 -8.49 -19.50 10.81
N ASN A 42 -9.09 -20.68 10.60
CA ASN A 42 -8.63 -21.92 11.24
C ASN A 42 -7.27 -22.39 10.70
N ASN A 43 -6.87 -21.92 9.51
CA ASN A 43 -5.58 -22.21 8.91
C ASN A 43 -4.52 -21.15 9.23
N ILE A 44 -4.85 -20.12 10.00
CA ILE A 44 -3.93 -19.07 10.42
C ILE A 44 -3.33 -19.44 11.77
N ASP A 45 -2.00 -19.47 11.85
CA ASP A 45 -1.27 -19.59 13.11
C ASP A 45 -1.30 -18.23 13.84
N ILE A 46 -2.43 -17.97 14.51
CA ILE A 46 -2.70 -16.72 15.22
C ILE A 46 -1.68 -16.50 16.35
N ASP A 47 -1.23 -17.56 17.02
CA ASP A 47 -0.30 -17.44 18.13
C ASP A 47 1.08 -16.99 17.64
N LYS A 48 1.57 -17.58 16.54
CA LYS A 48 2.80 -17.10 15.88
C LYS A 48 2.63 -15.67 15.39
N LEU A 49 1.54 -15.38 14.68
CA LEU A 49 1.31 -14.05 14.10
C LEU A 49 1.19 -12.96 15.18
N SER A 50 0.50 -13.27 16.29
CA SER A 50 0.38 -12.40 17.46
C SER A 50 1.73 -12.13 18.10
N LYS A 51 2.57 -13.15 18.25
CA LYS A 51 3.91 -13.03 18.81
C LYS A 51 4.81 -12.17 17.92
N ASP A 52 4.81 -12.42 16.62
CA ASP A 52 5.65 -11.71 15.66
C ASP A 52 5.29 -10.22 15.57
N ASN A 53 4.01 -9.89 15.78
CA ASN A 53 3.51 -8.51 15.72
C ASN A 53 3.34 -7.86 17.11
N ASN A 54 3.71 -8.56 18.19
CA ASN A 54 3.59 -8.09 19.57
C ASN A 54 2.17 -7.58 19.92
N VAL A 55 1.14 -8.30 19.46
CA VAL A 55 -0.27 -8.00 19.72
C VAL A 55 -0.92 -9.06 20.61
N ASP A 56 -2.15 -8.85 21.06
CA ASP A 56 -2.90 -9.88 21.76
C ASP A 56 -3.51 -10.92 20.80
N PRO A 57 -3.35 -12.24 21.03
CA PRO A 57 -3.88 -13.24 20.09
C PRO A 57 -5.40 -13.26 20.07
N ASN A 58 -6.09 -12.90 21.16
CA ASN A 58 -7.55 -12.84 21.16
C ASN A 58 -8.05 -11.59 20.45
N GLU A 59 -7.41 -10.44 20.66
CA GLU A 59 -7.72 -9.21 19.91
C GLU A 59 -7.45 -9.39 18.41
N LEU A 60 -6.32 -10.00 18.06
CA LEU A 60 -5.96 -10.29 16.67
C LEU A 60 -6.97 -11.24 16.02
N ARG A 61 -7.34 -12.33 16.70
CA ARG A 61 -8.37 -13.25 16.22
C ARG A 61 -9.68 -12.51 15.95
N ALA A 62 -10.16 -11.73 16.92
CA ALA A 62 -11.41 -10.98 16.78
C ALA A 62 -11.34 -9.96 15.62
N SER A 63 -10.20 -9.30 15.44
CA SER A 63 -9.97 -8.34 14.35
C SER A 63 -9.99 -9.00 12.97
N ILE A 64 -9.34 -10.16 12.82
CA ILE A 64 -9.37 -10.98 11.59
C ILE A 64 -10.80 -11.41 11.29
N GLU A 65 -11.53 -11.97 12.28
CA GLU A 65 -12.91 -12.41 12.08
C GLU A 65 -13.86 -11.27 11.69
N LYS A 66 -13.68 -10.09 12.29
CA LYS A 66 -14.44 -8.87 11.94
C LYS A 66 -14.14 -8.45 10.50
N SER A 67 -12.86 -8.40 10.15
CA SER A 67 -12.36 -7.99 8.84
C SER A 67 -12.84 -8.90 7.71
N LEU A 68 -12.84 -10.23 7.91
CA LEU A 68 -13.32 -11.21 6.92
C LEU A 68 -14.83 -11.12 6.62
N LYS A 69 -15.60 -10.46 7.51
CA LYS A 69 -17.04 -10.22 7.33
C LYS A 69 -17.33 -8.85 6.73
N SER A 70 -16.31 -8.03 6.51
CA SER A 70 -16.40 -6.68 5.96
C SER A 70 -16.00 -6.67 4.48
N HIS A 71 -16.24 -5.54 3.81
CA HIS A 71 -15.69 -5.24 2.49
C HIS A 71 -14.19 -4.90 2.54
N ARG A 72 -13.75 -4.38 3.70
CA ARG A 72 -12.36 -4.06 4.03
C ARG A 72 -11.77 -5.14 4.91
N PHE A 73 -10.61 -5.66 4.53
CA PHE A 73 -9.82 -6.53 5.39
C PHE A 73 -8.59 -5.77 5.90
N SER A 74 -8.51 -5.52 7.21
CA SER A 74 -7.41 -4.78 7.83
C SER A 74 -7.13 -5.32 9.24
N PRO A 75 -6.38 -6.43 9.35
CA PRO A 75 -6.38 -7.27 10.55
C PRO A 75 -5.63 -6.68 11.76
N PHE A 76 -4.66 -5.79 11.54
CA PHE A 76 -3.82 -5.23 12.61
C PHE A 76 -4.20 -3.81 13.03
N SER A 77 -5.05 -3.18 12.25
CA SER A 77 -5.28 -1.75 12.33
C SER A 77 -6.08 -1.38 13.59
N GLY A 78 -7.06 -2.22 13.96
CA GLY A 78 -7.80 -2.10 15.23
C GLY A 78 -7.18 -2.79 16.45
N VAL A 79 -5.95 -3.31 16.36
CA VAL A 79 -5.35 -4.16 17.42
C VAL A 79 -4.25 -3.42 18.17
N LYS A 80 -4.23 -3.51 19.50
CA LYS A 80 -3.21 -2.82 20.33
C LYS A 80 -1.89 -3.59 20.33
N VAL A 81 -0.80 -2.85 20.13
CA VAL A 81 0.57 -3.38 20.26
C VAL A 81 1.01 -3.30 21.73
N LYS A 82 1.42 -4.43 22.31
CA LYS A 82 1.64 -4.61 23.75
C LYS A 82 2.80 -3.80 24.33
N ASN A 83 3.80 -3.44 23.54
CA ASN A 83 4.98 -2.69 23.99
C ASN A 83 5.49 -1.73 22.91
N ASN A 84 4.74 -0.69 22.56
CA ASN A 84 5.32 0.40 21.79
C ASN A 84 6.22 1.22 22.71
N ALA A 85 7.51 0.88 22.73
CA ALA A 85 8.55 1.74 23.28
C ALA A 85 8.49 3.07 22.53
N LYS A 86 7.75 4.04 23.10
CA LYS A 86 7.57 5.43 22.66
C LYS A 86 7.63 5.62 21.14
N GLN A 87 6.47 5.56 20.49
CA GLN A 87 6.24 6.35 19.28
C GLN A 87 6.66 7.78 19.60
N THR A 88 7.84 8.18 19.15
CA THR A 88 8.40 9.49 19.47
C THR A 88 7.66 10.51 18.64
N SER A 89 6.93 11.39 19.33
CA SER A 89 6.18 12.50 18.76
C SER A 89 7.01 13.24 17.71
N SER A 90 6.35 13.55 16.59
CA SER A 90 6.79 14.41 15.49
C SER A 90 7.82 15.45 15.93
N LYS A 91 9.03 15.42 15.37
CA LYS A 91 9.93 16.56 15.48
C LYS A 91 9.56 17.54 14.36
N LYS A 92 8.70 18.53 14.67
CA LYS A 92 8.60 19.74 13.82
C LYS A 92 10.00 20.37 13.80
N VAL A 93 10.65 20.39 12.65
CA VAL A 93 11.94 21.07 12.49
C VAL A 93 11.65 22.57 12.27
N ASN A 94 11.89 23.36 13.33
CA ASN A 94 12.05 24.82 13.43
C ASN A 94 11.03 25.77 12.76
N ASN A 95 10.29 26.48 13.62
CA ASN A 95 9.40 27.61 13.34
C ASN A 95 10.11 28.98 13.14
N ASP A 96 11.40 29.02 12.82
CA ASP A 96 12.15 30.30 12.69
C ASP A 96 12.40 30.75 11.24
N ILE A 97 11.77 30.10 10.26
CA ILE A 97 11.83 30.54 8.86
C ILE A 97 10.56 31.36 8.57
N LYS A 98 10.77 32.63 8.22
CA LYS A 98 9.71 33.59 7.90
C LYS A 98 8.75 33.01 6.86
N LEU A 99 7.47 32.99 7.22
CA LEU A 99 6.34 32.78 6.32
C LEU A 99 6.52 33.70 5.11
N ASP A 100 6.59 33.12 3.93
CA ASP A 100 6.05 33.65 2.67
C ASP A 100 6.21 32.64 1.52
N ASP A 101 6.95 31.51 1.66
CA ASP A 101 7.21 30.62 0.51
C ASP A 101 7.60 29.14 0.82
N TYR A 102 7.04 28.50 1.86
CA TYR A 102 7.46 27.11 2.21
C TYR A 102 6.29 26.14 2.40
N HIS A 103 6.14 25.22 1.44
CA HIS A 103 5.42 23.96 1.58
C HIS A 103 6.03 23.15 2.73
N GLY A 104 5.26 22.89 3.78
CA GLY A 104 5.77 22.43 5.08
C GLY A 104 6.30 21.00 5.01
N TYR A 105 7.63 20.82 5.15
CA TYR A 105 8.25 19.51 5.28
C TYR A 105 7.93 18.89 6.66
N CYS A 106 7.36 17.68 6.65
CA CYS A 106 6.98 16.94 7.84
C CYS A 106 7.71 15.59 7.89
N SER A 107 8.17 15.15 9.07
CA SER A 107 8.76 13.82 9.26
C SER A 107 8.20 13.12 10.47
N GLN A 108 7.97 11.82 10.33
CA GLN A 108 7.45 10.93 11.35
C GLN A 108 8.38 9.73 11.50
N TYR A 109 8.59 9.31 12.75
CA TYR A 109 9.55 8.25 13.10
C TYR A 109 8.90 7.19 13.96
N ASN A 110 9.28 5.93 13.75
CA ASN A 110 8.76 4.78 14.49
C ASN A 110 7.22 4.74 14.52
N GLN A 111 6.58 5.03 13.39
CA GLN A 111 5.14 4.93 13.25
C GLN A 111 4.75 3.51 12.90
N ASN A 112 3.60 3.06 13.41
CA ASN A 112 3.05 1.77 13.00
C ASN A 112 2.59 1.87 11.54
N SER A 113 2.92 0.86 10.76
CA SER A 113 2.43 0.65 9.42
C SER A 113 1.83 -0.75 9.32
N THR A 114 0.59 -0.82 8.84
CA THR A 114 -0.12 -2.08 8.59
C THR A 114 -0.53 -2.15 7.13
N ALA A 115 -1.24 -3.21 6.77
CA ALA A 115 -1.75 -3.40 5.42
C ALA A 115 -3.24 -3.72 5.42
N TYR A 116 -3.93 -3.31 4.36
CA TYR A 116 -5.33 -3.60 4.13
C TYR A 116 -5.66 -3.93 2.69
N THR A 117 -6.83 -4.55 2.50
CA THR A 117 -7.48 -4.69 1.19
C THR A 117 -8.86 -4.06 1.24
N ASP A 118 -9.30 -3.49 0.12
CA ASP A 118 -10.59 -2.82 0.00
C ASP A 118 -11.00 -2.71 -1.47
N THR A 119 -12.28 -2.43 -1.70
CA THR A 119 -12.87 -2.13 -3.00
C THR A 119 -13.06 -0.63 -3.23
N GLN A 120 -12.93 0.20 -2.20
CA GLN A 120 -13.17 1.64 -2.25
C GLN A 120 -12.18 2.44 -1.39
N THR A 121 -12.12 3.76 -1.61
CA THR A 121 -11.31 4.69 -0.82
C THR A 121 -12.20 5.83 -0.28
N ALA A 122 -11.80 6.43 0.84
CA ALA A 122 -12.51 7.56 1.43
C ALA A 122 -12.43 8.84 0.57
N SER A 123 -11.40 9.02 -0.26
CA SER A 123 -11.33 10.15 -1.20
C SER A 123 -12.35 10.05 -2.34
N GLY A 124 -12.92 8.86 -2.57
CA GLY A 124 -13.83 8.55 -3.68
C GLY A 124 -13.11 8.11 -4.96
N ASN A 125 -11.77 8.10 -4.97
CA ASN A 125 -10.99 7.58 -6.09
C ASN A 125 -10.99 6.04 -6.12
N SER A 126 -10.77 5.45 -7.30
CA SER A 126 -10.58 4.00 -7.41
C SER A 126 -9.26 3.58 -6.76
N PRO A 127 -9.25 2.53 -5.92
CA PRO A 127 -8.02 2.12 -5.25
C PRO A 127 -7.01 1.50 -6.23
N TYR A 128 -5.71 1.70 -5.97
CA TYR A 128 -4.59 1.15 -6.74
C TYR A 128 -3.40 0.85 -5.82
N ILE A 129 -2.50 -0.06 -6.22
CA ILE A 129 -1.28 -0.30 -5.46
C ILE A 129 -0.41 0.95 -5.48
N GLY A 130 -0.04 1.46 -4.30
CA GLY A 130 0.62 2.76 -4.14
C GLY A 130 -0.20 3.79 -3.38
N ILE A 131 -1.38 3.43 -2.85
CA ILE A 131 -2.12 4.28 -1.92
C ILE A 131 -1.96 3.84 -0.46
N VAL A 132 -2.26 4.76 0.44
CA VAL A 132 -2.22 4.55 1.89
C VAL A 132 -3.43 5.20 2.57
N ALA A 133 -3.93 4.54 3.60
CA ALA A 133 -4.91 5.11 4.51
C ALA A 133 -4.21 5.74 5.72
N VAL A 134 -4.73 6.88 6.18
CA VAL A 134 -4.20 7.61 7.34
C VAL A 134 -5.28 7.80 8.41
N HIS A 135 -4.89 8.32 9.58
CA HIS A 135 -5.85 8.76 10.58
C HIS A 135 -6.63 9.99 10.11
N HIS A 136 -7.83 10.13 10.66
CA HIS A 136 -8.71 11.26 10.42
C HIS A 136 -9.33 11.74 11.72
N ASP A 137 -9.79 12.99 11.74
CA ASP A 137 -10.54 13.53 12.87
C ASP A 137 -11.98 13.00 12.93
N SER A 138 -12.74 13.39 13.94
CA SER A 138 -14.14 12.97 14.10
C SER A 138 -15.07 13.42 12.95
N SER A 139 -14.65 14.33 12.08
CA SER A 139 -15.40 14.77 10.90
C SER A 139 -15.13 13.94 9.65
N GLY A 140 -14.13 13.04 9.70
CA GLY A 140 -13.67 12.31 8.52
C GLY A 140 -12.50 12.99 7.79
N THR A 141 -12.00 14.11 8.32
CA THR A 141 -10.92 14.85 7.66
C THR A 141 -9.57 14.20 7.96
N PRO A 142 -8.80 13.78 6.93
CA PRO A 142 -7.54 13.09 7.16
C PRO A 142 -6.47 14.04 7.74
N TYR A 143 -5.68 13.56 8.69
CA TYR A 143 -4.58 14.35 9.28
C TYR A 143 -3.45 14.65 8.31
N ILE A 144 -3.27 13.78 7.31
CA ILE A 144 -2.45 14.04 6.14
C ILE A 144 -3.42 14.18 4.97
N PRO A 145 -3.53 15.35 4.30
CA PRO A 145 -4.58 15.58 3.29
C PRO A 145 -4.56 14.57 2.14
N PHE A 146 -5.74 14.27 1.59
CA PHE A 146 -5.82 13.46 0.37
C PHE A 146 -4.99 14.06 -0.77
N GLY A 147 -4.37 13.21 -1.58
CA GLY A 147 -3.43 13.58 -2.64
C GLY A 147 -2.01 13.90 -2.16
N THR A 148 -1.75 13.92 -0.85
CA THR A 148 -0.39 14.05 -0.31
C THR A 148 0.39 12.76 -0.59
N LYS A 149 1.61 12.89 -1.11
CA LYS A 149 2.53 11.76 -1.27
C LYS A 149 3.43 11.62 -0.03
N ILE A 150 3.35 10.46 0.61
CA ILE A 150 4.21 10.05 1.74
C ILE A 150 5.39 9.25 1.21
N TYR A 151 6.59 9.50 1.71
CA TYR A 151 7.83 8.83 1.31
C TYR A 151 8.43 8.08 2.51
N TYR A 152 8.39 6.75 2.45
CA TYR A 152 8.99 5.87 3.43
C TYR A 152 10.50 5.79 3.26
N SER A 153 11.20 5.61 4.38
CA SER A 153 12.65 5.43 4.40
C SER A 153 13.07 4.05 3.86
N ASN A 154 12.20 3.05 3.96
CA ASN A 154 12.40 1.70 3.45
C ASN A 154 11.24 1.30 2.52
N SER A 155 11.55 0.52 1.47
CA SER A 155 10.53 0.01 0.56
C SER A 155 9.69 -1.10 1.20
N VAL A 156 8.45 -1.23 0.71
CA VAL A 156 7.51 -2.31 1.00
C VAL A 156 7.27 -3.08 -0.30
N SER A 157 7.49 -4.40 -0.27
CA SER A 157 7.21 -5.27 -1.41
C SER A 157 5.71 -5.61 -1.45
N ILE A 158 5.03 -5.22 -2.52
CA ILE A 158 3.60 -5.46 -2.75
C ILE A 158 3.47 -6.13 -4.11
N GLN A 159 2.93 -7.36 -4.13
CA GLN A 159 2.72 -8.15 -5.35
C GLN A 159 3.98 -8.34 -6.23
N GLY A 160 5.17 -8.29 -5.61
CA GLY A 160 6.46 -8.49 -6.29
C GLY A 160 7.17 -7.21 -6.72
N ASP A 161 6.54 -6.05 -6.55
CA ASP A 161 7.13 -4.74 -6.80
C ASP A 161 7.44 -4.01 -5.48
N ASP A 162 8.51 -3.22 -5.47
CA ASP A 162 8.93 -2.44 -4.30
C ASP A 162 8.40 -1.00 -4.36
N TYR A 163 7.69 -0.58 -3.31
CA TYR A 163 7.14 0.76 -3.15
C TYR A 163 7.72 1.45 -1.93
N ASN A 164 8.24 2.67 -2.10
CA ASN A 164 8.68 3.51 -0.99
C ASN A 164 7.92 4.83 -0.90
N SER A 165 6.89 5.02 -1.72
CA SER A 165 6.04 6.21 -1.65
C SER A 165 4.58 5.86 -1.88
N PHE A 166 3.69 6.54 -1.18
CA PHE A 166 2.26 6.25 -1.20
C PHE A 166 1.44 7.52 -1.25
N ASP A 167 0.39 7.53 -2.07
CA ASP A 167 -0.57 8.63 -2.12
C ASP A 167 -1.66 8.42 -1.07
N VAL A 168 -1.93 9.46 -0.28
CA VAL A 168 -3.00 9.43 0.71
C VAL A 168 -4.32 9.55 -0.01
N GLU A 169 -5.09 8.46 -0.06
CA GLU A 169 -6.38 8.40 -0.73
C GLU A 169 -7.49 7.88 0.19
N ASP A 170 -7.13 7.40 1.37
CA ASP A 170 -8.07 6.69 2.23
C ASP A 170 -7.87 7.02 3.71
N THR A 171 -8.83 6.60 4.53
CA THR A 171 -8.81 6.79 5.98
C THR A 171 -9.11 5.50 6.72
N GLY A 172 -8.51 5.33 7.90
CA GLY A 172 -8.83 4.22 8.81
C GLY A 172 -10.18 4.37 9.53
N ASP A 173 -10.44 3.54 10.55
CA ASP A 173 -11.64 3.67 11.41
C ASP A 173 -11.40 4.79 12.46
N PRO A 174 -12.38 5.68 12.71
CA PRO A 174 -12.25 6.76 13.69
C PRO A 174 -11.96 6.30 15.13
N ASN A 175 -12.27 5.05 15.46
CA ASN A 175 -12.09 4.48 16.80
C ASN A 175 -10.77 3.72 16.97
N PHE A 176 -9.77 4.05 16.15
CA PHE A 176 -8.49 3.37 16.14
C PHE A 176 -7.70 3.51 17.44
N VAL A 177 -6.90 2.48 17.71
CA VAL A 177 -6.04 2.39 18.89
C VAL A 177 -4.57 2.73 18.58
N GLN A 178 -4.26 3.05 17.32
CA GLN A 178 -2.92 3.40 16.85
C GLN A 178 -2.61 4.90 17.02
N SER A 179 -1.38 5.30 16.71
CA SER A 179 -0.97 6.71 16.70
C SER A 179 -1.67 7.52 15.61
N ASP A 180 -1.79 8.83 15.84
CA ASP A 180 -2.24 9.83 14.86
C ASP A 180 -1.50 9.79 13.51
N TYR A 181 -0.27 9.25 13.47
CA TYR A 181 0.55 9.17 12.26
C TYR A 181 0.77 7.73 11.78
N TRP A 182 -0.08 6.80 12.19
CA TRP A 182 -0.15 5.45 11.62
C TRP A 182 -0.56 5.50 10.15
N THR A 183 -0.19 4.44 9.42
CA THR A 183 -0.48 4.27 8.00
C THR A 183 -0.94 2.84 7.71
N ASP A 184 -1.96 2.67 6.87
CA ASP A 184 -2.43 1.38 6.34
C ASP A 184 -2.14 1.34 4.85
N ILE A 185 -1.25 0.46 4.38
CA ILE A 185 -0.91 0.38 2.97
C ILE A 185 -1.91 -0.51 2.24
N TYR A 186 -2.38 -0.05 1.08
CA TYR A 186 -3.31 -0.84 0.26
C TYR A 186 -2.58 -1.97 -0.48
N PHE A 187 -3.00 -3.20 -0.23
CA PHE A 187 -2.42 -4.43 -0.79
C PHE A 187 -3.25 -5.03 -1.93
N GLY A 188 -4.30 -4.33 -2.36
CA GLY A 188 -5.15 -4.73 -3.48
C GLY A 188 -6.59 -5.02 -3.09
N GLN A 189 -7.34 -5.56 -4.06
CA GLN A 189 -8.73 -5.98 -3.88
C GLN A 189 -8.82 -7.15 -2.88
N PRO A 190 -9.95 -7.33 -2.18
CA PRO A 190 -10.16 -8.39 -1.18
C PRO A 190 -10.23 -9.76 -1.85
N THR A 191 -9.05 -10.34 -2.06
CA THR A 191 -8.81 -11.67 -2.62
C THR A 191 -7.94 -12.43 -1.66
N TYR A 192 -7.99 -13.77 -1.72
CA TYR A 192 -7.18 -14.64 -0.86
C TYR A 192 -5.71 -14.22 -0.77
N ASP A 193 -5.06 -14.00 -1.92
CA ASP A 193 -3.62 -13.72 -1.99
C ASP A 193 -3.30 -12.35 -1.40
N ASN A 194 -4.14 -11.33 -1.65
CA ASN A 194 -3.93 -9.99 -1.11
C ASN A 194 -4.23 -9.92 0.39
N GLU A 195 -5.28 -10.60 0.87
CA GLU A 195 -5.60 -10.70 2.30
C GLU A 195 -4.48 -11.44 3.05
N GLN A 196 -3.97 -12.54 2.46
CA GLN A 196 -2.84 -13.26 3.01
C GLN A 196 -1.56 -12.40 3.00
N ALA A 197 -1.32 -11.62 1.95
CA ALA A 197 -0.19 -10.69 1.88
C ALA A 197 -0.32 -9.57 2.94
N ALA A 198 -1.51 -9.02 3.14
CA ALA A 198 -1.77 -8.02 4.18
C ALA A 198 -1.56 -8.60 5.59
N LEU A 199 -1.93 -9.85 5.83
CA LEU A 199 -1.61 -10.55 7.07
C LEU A 199 -0.12 -10.75 7.28
N ASN A 200 0.57 -11.19 6.23
CA ASN A 200 2.00 -11.48 6.29
C ASN A 200 2.83 -10.20 6.46
N TYR A 201 2.35 -9.06 5.96
CA TYR A 201 2.96 -7.76 6.20
C TYR A 201 3.00 -7.46 7.70
N GLY A 202 1.89 -7.67 8.41
CA GLY A 202 1.84 -7.49 9.85
C GLY A 202 1.72 -6.02 10.27
N ASN A 203 2.35 -5.70 11.39
CA ASN A 203 2.50 -4.37 11.94
C ASN A 203 3.99 -4.03 12.05
N ASN A 204 4.47 -3.19 11.13
CA ASN A 204 5.87 -2.77 11.04
C ASN A 204 6.07 -1.36 11.61
N LEU A 205 7.29 -1.06 12.01
CA LEU A 205 7.69 0.32 12.33
C LEU A 205 8.33 0.96 11.11
N VAL A 206 7.88 2.16 10.78
CA VAL A 206 8.36 2.93 9.62
C VAL A 206 8.70 4.37 10.00
N ASP A 207 9.67 4.90 9.28
CA ASP A 207 10.01 6.32 9.26
C ASP A 207 9.61 6.88 7.88
N TYR A 208 8.95 8.03 7.85
CA TYR A 208 8.52 8.64 6.61
C TYR A 208 8.48 10.17 6.66
N HIS A 209 8.39 10.80 5.49
CA HIS A 209 8.21 12.24 5.35
C HIS A 209 7.22 12.60 4.24
N TYR A 210 6.72 13.84 4.26
CA TYR A 210 5.84 14.40 3.24
C TYR A 210 5.94 15.94 3.22
N TRP A 211 5.35 16.55 2.20
CA TRP A 211 5.22 18.00 2.06
C TRP A 211 3.74 18.39 2.03
N LEU A 212 3.40 19.52 2.65
CA LEU A 212 2.08 20.15 2.63
C LEU A 212 2.06 21.38 1.73
#